data_AF-A0A918CI13-F1
#
_entry.id   AF-A0A918CI13-F1
#
_cell.length_a   1.000
_cell.length_b   1.000
_cell.length_c   1.000
_cell.angle_alpha   90.00
_cell.angle_beta   90.00
_cell.angle_gamma   90.00
#
_symmetry.space_group_name_H-M   'P 1'
#
loop_
_entity.id
_entity.type
_entity.pdbx_description
1 polymer ?
#
loop_
_entity_poly.entity_id
_entity_poly.type
_entity_poly.pdbx_seq_one_letter_code
_entity_poly.pdbx_strand_id
1 'polypeptide(L)'
;MTPTIRLATATDIPRLLPLMRGLAEYEHYLDVFAVTEDVLRRQGFEKSPPDFYALVADSGSELLGMLVYYFLPFTATARPTLFIKELYVTQEAHGQQLGERLMAKAAQQALEHGCGAMLWAVADWNAGGKKFYERLGATPNPVWIDYGLRGEALEKLAKEQP
;
A
#
# COMPACT_ATOMS: atom_id res chain seq x y z
N MET A 1 25.23 1.49 -5.91
CA MET A 1 24.35 1.94 -7.01
C MET A 1 23.04 2.42 -6.41
N THR A 2 22.43 3.46 -6.95
CA THR A 2 21.15 3.98 -6.43
C THR A 2 20.01 3.06 -6.86
N PRO A 3 19.17 2.54 -5.92
CA PRO A 3 18.05 1.67 -6.28
C PRO A 3 17.08 2.35 -7.25
N THR A 4 16.47 1.62 -8.17
CA THR A 4 15.51 2.14 -9.15
C THR A 4 14.08 1.94 -8.64
N ILE A 5 13.22 2.96 -8.76
CA ILE A 5 11.80 2.81 -8.45
C ILE A 5 11.04 2.41 -9.71
N ARG A 6 10.37 1.26 -9.69
CA ARG A 6 9.62 0.72 -10.83
C ARG A 6 8.36 -0.02 -10.37
N LEU A 7 7.45 -0.27 -11.30
CA LEU A 7 6.36 -1.22 -11.06
C LEU A 7 6.95 -2.62 -10.83
N ALA A 8 6.37 -3.34 -9.88
CA ALA A 8 6.61 -4.75 -9.68
C ALA A 8 6.03 -5.54 -10.85
N THR A 9 6.64 -6.68 -11.14
CA THR A 9 6.12 -7.68 -12.07
C THR A 9 5.92 -9.01 -11.34
N ALA A 10 5.26 -9.97 -11.99
CA ALA A 10 5.07 -11.31 -11.41
C ALA A 10 6.40 -12.02 -11.05
N THR A 11 7.53 -11.63 -11.66
CA THR A 11 8.85 -12.20 -11.33
C THR A 11 9.41 -11.66 -10.01
N ASP A 12 8.84 -10.57 -9.48
CA ASP A 12 9.26 -9.99 -8.20
C ASP A 12 8.61 -10.66 -6.99
N ILE A 13 7.58 -11.48 -7.19
CA ILE A 13 6.79 -12.11 -6.11
C ILE A 13 7.67 -12.72 -4.99
N PRO A 14 8.71 -13.53 -5.29
CA PRO A 14 9.54 -14.12 -4.23
C PRO A 14 10.31 -13.10 -3.39
N ARG A 15 10.58 -11.91 -3.93
CA ARG A 15 11.28 -10.80 -3.25
C ARG A 15 10.31 -9.79 -2.64
N LEU A 16 9.09 -9.71 -3.14
CA LEU A 16 8.04 -8.83 -2.63
C LEU A 16 7.38 -9.39 -1.36
N LEU A 17 7.12 -10.70 -1.31
CA LEU A 17 6.46 -11.34 -0.17
C LEU A 17 7.23 -11.13 1.17
N PRO A 18 8.57 -11.24 1.23
CA PRO A 18 9.32 -10.91 2.44
C PRO A 18 9.14 -9.46 2.91
N LEU A 19 9.02 -8.49 1.99
CA LEU A 19 8.77 -7.09 2.35
C LEU A 19 7.38 -6.90 2.96
N MET A 20 6.35 -7.54 2.38
CA MET A 20 4.99 -7.53 2.93
C MET A 20 4.93 -8.15 4.32
N ARG A 21 5.64 -9.27 4.51
CA ARG A 21 5.75 -9.91 5.82
C ARG A 21 6.51 -9.03 6.82
N GLY A 22 7.59 -8.36 6.40
CA GLY A 22 8.35 -7.44 7.23
C GLY A 22 7.52 -6.24 7.71
N LEU A 23 6.63 -5.71 6.86
CA LEU A 23 5.67 -4.70 7.30
C LEU A 23 4.67 -5.25 8.31
N ALA A 24 4.13 -6.45 8.07
CA ALA A 24 3.20 -7.10 9.00
C ALA A 24 3.80 -7.34 10.38
N GLU A 25 5.10 -7.63 10.44
CA GLU A 25 5.85 -7.74 11.69
C GLU A 25 5.97 -6.39 12.39
N TYR A 26 6.40 -5.37 11.64
CA TYR A 26 6.57 -4.01 12.15
C TYR A 26 5.27 -3.40 12.68
N GLU A 27 4.14 -3.66 12.02
CA GLU A 27 2.82 -3.14 12.40
C GLU A 27 2.00 -4.09 13.29
N HIS A 28 2.60 -5.21 13.73
CA HIS A 28 2.01 -6.16 14.68
C HIS A 28 0.71 -6.84 14.21
N TYR A 29 0.64 -7.24 12.94
CA TYR A 29 -0.50 -8.00 12.38
C TYR A 29 -0.11 -9.33 11.70
N LEU A 30 1.05 -9.90 12.06
CA LEU A 30 1.51 -11.19 11.51
C LEU A 30 0.54 -12.35 11.77
N ASP A 31 -0.21 -12.31 12.85
CA ASP A 31 -1.20 -13.31 13.24
C ASP A 31 -2.33 -13.47 12.22
N VAL A 32 -2.66 -12.39 11.50
CA VAL A 32 -3.67 -12.37 10.43
C VAL A 32 -3.07 -12.28 9.03
N PHE A 33 -1.74 -12.39 8.90
CA PHE A 33 -1.06 -12.31 7.60
C PHE A 33 -1.28 -13.57 6.76
N ALA A 34 -2.20 -13.47 5.79
CA ALA A 34 -2.61 -14.58 4.92
C ALA A 34 -2.05 -14.49 3.49
N VAL A 35 -1.16 -13.54 3.21
CA VAL A 35 -0.62 -13.33 1.85
C VAL A 35 0.38 -14.43 1.50
N THR A 36 0.18 -15.06 0.35
CA THR A 36 1.06 -16.09 -0.23
C THR A 36 1.47 -15.71 -1.65
N GLU A 37 2.47 -16.39 -2.21
CA GLU A 37 2.87 -16.15 -3.61
C GLU A 37 1.72 -16.39 -4.61
N ASP A 38 0.86 -17.38 -4.37
CA ASP A 38 -0.31 -17.68 -5.20
C ASP A 38 -1.36 -16.56 -5.11
N VAL A 39 -1.61 -16.03 -3.90
CA VAL A 39 -2.49 -14.86 -3.71
C VAL A 39 -1.95 -13.66 -4.48
N LEU A 40 -0.66 -13.36 -4.34
CA LEU A 40 -0.03 -12.23 -5.06
C LEU A 40 -0.12 -12.40 -6.57
N ARG A 41 0.18 -13.60 -7.08
CA ARG A 41 0.10 -13.91 -8.51
C ARG A 41 -1.31 -13.67 -9.06
N ARG A 42 -2.31 -14.29 -8.44
CA ARG A 42 -3.71 -14.22 -8.90
C ARG A 42 -4.26 -12.79 -8.81
N GLN A 43 -4.09 -12.15 -7.66
CA GLN A 43 -4.72 -10.85 -7.40
C GLN A 43 -3.98 -9.68 -8.06
N GLY A 44 -2.65 -9.68 -8.01
CA GLY A 44 -1.84 -8.56 -8.48
C GLY A 44 -1.40 -8.65 -9.95
N PHE A 45 -1.35 -9.86 -10.55
CA PHE A 45 -0.68 -10.04 -11.83
C PHE A 45 -1.46 -10.85 -12.89
N GLU A 46 -2.49 -11.62 -12.52
CA GLU A 46 -3.30 -12.39 -13.48
C GLU A 46 -4.67 -11.77 -13.77
N LYS A 47 -5.20 -10.95 -12.85
CA LYS A 47 -6.46 -10.23 -13.05
C LYS A 47 -6.31 -8.99 -13.94
N SER A 48 -7.41 -8.60 -14.59
CA SER A 48 -7.52 -7.36 -15.36
C SER A 48 -8.89 -6.69 -15.14
N PRO A 49 -8.95 -5.54 -14.44
CA PRO A 49 -7.85 -4.89 -13.73
C PRO A 49 -7.36 -5.74 -12.53
N PRO A 50 -6.08 -5.59 -12.12
CA PRO A 50 -5.58 -6.25 -10.92
C PRO A 50 -6.23 -5.67 -9.65
N ASP A 51 -6.29 -6.47 -8.59
CA ASP A 51 -6.86 -6.03 -7.30
C ASP A 51 -5.93 -5.02 -6.60
N PHE A 52 -4.62 -5.08 -6.87
CA PHE A 52 -3.63 -4.13 -6.37
C PHE A 52 -2.46 -3.99 -7.35
N TYR A 53 -1.72 -2.90 -7.21
CA TYR A 53 -0.46 -2.62 -7.87
C TYR A 53 0.64 -2.48 -6.82
N ALA A 54 1.89 -2.73 -7.21
CA ALA A 54 3.04 -2.52 -6.34
C ALA A 54 4.15 -1.76 -7.08
N LEU A 55 4.73 -0.77 -6.41
CA LEU A 55 6.01 -0.16 -6.76
C LEU A 55 7.09 -0.77 -5.87
N VAL A 56 8.29 -0.95 -6.41
CA VAL A 56 9.43 -1.53 -5.70
C VAL A 56 10.67 -0.66 -5.85
N ALA A 57 11.49 -0.62 -4.79
CA ALA A 57 12.83 -0.03 -4.81
C ALA A 57 13.86 -1.13 -5.09
N ASP A 58 14.25 -1.27 -6.35
CA ASP A 58 15.08 -2.37 -6.85
C ASP A 58 16.56 -1.99 -6.90
N SER A 59 17.41 -2.70 -6.15
CA SER A 59 18.87 -2.52 -6.18
C SER A 59 19.55 -3.35 -7.29
N GLY A 60 18.78 -4.17 -8.01
CA GLY A 60 19.23 -5.19 -8.95
C GLY A 60 19.24 -6.58 -8.32
N SER A 61 19.95 -6.74 -7.20
CA SER A 61 20.02 -8.01 -6.47
C SER A 61 18.79 -8.27 -5.59
N GLU A 62 18.25 -7.21 -4.97
CA GLU A 62 17.17 -7.32 -3.99
C GLU A 62 16.18 -6.15 -4.09
N LEU A 63 15.01 -6.33 -3.48
CA LEU A 63 14.05 -5.26 -3.31
C LEU A 63 14.20 -4.69 -1.90
N LEU A 64 14.53 -3.41 -1.83
CA LEU A 64 14.81 -2.71 -0.58
C LEU A 64 13.58 -2.03 0.03
N GLY A 65 12.48 -2.00 -0.70
CA GLY A 65 11.23 -1.41 -0.25
C GLY A 65 10.13 -1.58 -1.29
N MET A 66 8.91 -1.36 -0.84
CA MET A 66 7.69 -1.50 -1.62
C MET A 66 6.66 -0.44 -1.27
N LEU A 67 5.77 -0.14 -2.20
CA LEU A 67 4.54 0.61 -1.98
C LEU A 67 3.41 -0.10 -2.73
N VAL A 68 2.39 -0.53 -2.00
CA VAL A 68 1.22 -1.25 -2.53
C VAL A 68 0.03 -0.30 -2.56
N TYR A 69 -0.66 -0.23 -3.69
CA TYR A 69 -1.79 0.66 -3.87
C TYR A 69 -2.87 0.07 -4.77
N TYR A 70 -4.06 0.67 -4.71
CA TYR A 70 -5.16 0.42 -5.64
C TYR A 70 -5.90 1.73 -5.93
N PHE A 71 -6.77 1.72 -6.94
CA PHE A 71 -7.58 2.89 -7.30
C PHE A 71 -8.98 2.79 -6.71
N LEU A 72 -9.42 3.85 -6.05
CA LEU A 72 -10.82 4.10 -5.73
C LEU A 72 -11.43 4.85 -6.93
N PRO A 73 -12.21 4.19 -7.80
CA PRO A 73 -12.53 4.71 -9.12
C PRO A 73 -13.52 5.88 -9.09
N PHE A 74 -14.35 5.97 -8.04
CA PHE A 74 -15.41 6.97 -7.94
C PHE A 74 -15.41 7.63 -6.56
N THR A 75 -15.47 8.96 -6.56
CA THR A 75 -15.52 9.79 -5.36
C THR A 75 -16.44 11.00 -5.60
N ALA A 76 -16.77 11.74 -4.53
CA ALA A 76 -17.56 12.97 -4.62
C ALA A 76 -16.91 14.06 -5.51
N THR A 77 -15.60 13.97 -5.78
CA THR A 77 -14.88 14.90 -6.66
C THR A 77 -14.97 14.52 -8.15
N ALA A 78 -15.69 13.45 -8.49
CA ALA A 78 -15.76 12.88 -9.84
C ALA A 78 -14.38 12.53 -10.44
N ARG A 79 -13.38 12.33 -9.59
CA ARG A 79 -12.04 11.84 -9.97
C ARG A 79 -11.68 10.63 -9.12
N PRO A 80 -10.91 9.67 -9.66
CA PRO A 80 -10.43 8.56 -8.87
C PRO A 80 -9.44 9.04 -7.80
N THR A 81 -9.19 8.18 -6.81
CA THR A 81 -8.17 8.39 -5.78
C THR A 81 -7.24 7.19 -5.75
N LEU A 82 -5.94 7.42 -5.73
CA LEU A 82 -4.96 6.36 -5.48
C LEU A 82 -4.92 6.13 -3.96
N PHE A 83 -5.28 4.93 -3.52
CA PHE A 83 -5.21 4.57 -2.10
C PHE A 83 -3.99 3.69 -1.86
N ILE A 84 -3.06 4.16 -1.04
CA ILE A 84 -1.88 3.38 -0.64
C ILE A 84 -2.30 2.50 0.53
N LYS A 85 -2.16 1.18 0.33
CA LYS A 85 -2.43 0.19 1.37
C LYS A 85 -1.21 -0.07 2.24
N GLU A 86 -0.01 -0.04 1.65
CA GLU A 86 1.25 -0.35 2.35
C GLU A 86 2.40 0.49 1.79
N LEU A 87 3.29 0.94 2.67
CA LEU A 87 4.59 1.50 2.32
C LEU A 87 5.61 0.93 3.31
N TYR A 88 6.65 0.28 2.80
CA TYR A 88 7.69 -0.30 3.63
C TYR A 88 9.06 -0.17 2.98
N VAL A 89 10.07 0.15 3.79
CA VAL A 89 11.48 0.15 3.39
C VAL A 89 12.25 -0.61 4.45
N THR A 90 13.06 -1.56 4.00
CA THR A 90 13.95 -2.37 4.84
C THR A 90 14.84 -1.48 5.70
N GLN A 91 15.15 -1.93 6.91
CA GLN A 91 15.91 -1.14 7.88
C GLN A 91 17.32 -0.82 7.36
N GLU A 92 17.93 -1.76 6.64
CA GLU A 92 19.23 -1.66 5.99
C GLU A 92 19.27 -0.55 4.93
N ALA A 93 18.12 -0.20 4.37
CA ALA A 93 17.97 0.83 3.35
C ALA A 93 17.46 2.18 3.88
N HIS A 94 17.32 2.34 5.19
CA HIS A 94 16.95 3.62 5.79
C HIS A 94 18.01 4.70 5.51
N GLY A 95 17.58 5.96 5.49
CA GLY A 95 18.45 7.11 5.14
C GLY A 95 18.72 7.29 3.65
N GLN A 96 18.30 6.36 2.78
CA GLN A 96 18.47 6.46 1.32
C GLN A 96 17.30 7.15 0.60
N GLN A 97 16.38 7.77 1.34
CA GLN A 97 15.19 8.46 0.81
C GLN A 97 14.27 7.57 -0.07
N LEU A 98 14.35 6.24 0.06
CA LEU A 98 13.57 5.32 -0.78
C LEU A 98 12.06 5.47 -0.57
N GLY A 99 11.61 5.73 0.66
CA GLY A 99 10.20 5.99 0.96
C GLY A 99 9.66 7.21 0.21
N GLU A 100 10.43 8.30 0.14
CA GLU A 100 10.05 9.50 -0.59
C GLU A 100 9.98 9.24 -2.10
N ARG A 101 10.95 8.48 -2.63
CA ARG A 101 10.99 8.13 -4.05
C ARG A 101 9.84 7.21 -4.45
N LEU A 102 9.45 6.28 -3.58
CA LEU A 102 8.26 5.43 -3.74
C LEU A 102 6.99 6.29 -3.75
N MET A 103 6.82 7.18 -2.76
CA MET A 103 5.68 8.11 -2.69
C MET A 103 5.59 9.02 -3.92
N ALA A 104 6.73 9.57 -4.37
CA ALA A 104 6.80 10.40 -5.56
C ALA A 104 6.39 9.62 -6.82
N LYS A 105 6.82 8.36 -6.96
CA LYS A 105 6.42 7.53 -8.08
C LYS A 105 4.94 7.16 -8.02
N ALA A 106 4.37 6.90 -6.83
CA ALA A 106 2.94 6.69 -6.66
C ALA A 106 2.13 7.95 -7.04
N ALA A 107 2.59 9.15 -6.66
CA ALA A 107 1.96 10.40 -7.08
C ALA A 107 1.97 10.58 -8.61
N GLN A 108 3.06 10.20 -9.29
CA GLN A 108 3.08 10.17 -10.76
C GLN A 108 2.04 9.20 -11.32
N GLN A 109 1.96 7.97 -10.78
CA GLN A 109 0.93 7.01 -11.19
C GLN A 109 -0.50 7.54 -10.97
N ALA A 110 -0.74 8.22 -9.84
CA ALA A 110 -2.02 8.84 -9.55
C ALA A 110 -2.40 9.88 -10.62
N LEU A 111 -1.49 10.80 -10.95
CA LEU A 111 -1.72 11.83 -11.96
C LEU A 111 -1.92 11.24 -13.37
N GLU A 112 -1.12 10.25 -13.75
CA GLU A 112 -1.26 9.53 -15.03
C GLU A 112 -2.64 8.85 -15.16
N HIS A 113 -3.20 8.36 -14.05
CA HIS A 113 -4.54 7.77 -14.00
C HIS A 113 -5.67 8.79 -13.76
N GLY A 114 -5.37 10.10 -13.85
CA GLY A 114 -6.36 11.16 -13.67
C GLY A 114 -6.85 11.36 -12.23
N CYS A 115 -6.19 10.75 -11.24
CA CYS A 115 -6.60 10.84 -9.83
C CYS A 115 -6.54 12.28 -9.31
N GLY A 116 -7.52 12.63 -8.48
CA GLY A 116 -7.56 13.93 -7.80
C GLY A 116 -6.78 13.95 -6.48
N ALA A 117 -6.54 12.78 -5.89
CA ALA A 117 -5.89 12.65 -4.59
C ALA A 117 -5.12 11.33 -4.47
N MET A 118 -4.25 11.29 -3.45
CA MET A 118 -3.62 10.09 -2.93
C MET A 118 -3.89 10.02 -1.43
N LEU A 119 -4.42 8.89 -0.94
CA LEU A 119 -4.82 8.72 0.46
C LEU A 119 -4.23 7.44 1.05
N TRP A 120 -4.02 7.42 2.36
CA TRP A 120 -3.56 6.26 3.12
C TRP A 120 -3.91 6.42 4.59
N ALA A 121 -3.88 5.31 5.32
CA ALA A 121 -3.94 5.29 6.77
C ALA A 121 -2.52 5.23 7.35
N VAL A 122 -2.35 5.77 8.56
CA VAL A 122 -1.14 5.63 9.36
C VAL A 122 -1.56 5.24 10.77
N ALA A 123 -0.89 4.24 11.34
CA ALA A 123 -1.19 3.79 12.69
C ALA A 123 -0.99 4.93 13.71
N ASP A 124 -1.85 5.00 14.73
CA ASP A 124 -1.84 6.13 15.66
C ASP A 124 -0.51 6.23 16.44
N TRP A 125 0.07 5.09 16.79
CA TRP A 125 1.36 5.02 17.47
C TRP A 125 2.54 5.41 16.57
N ASN A 126 2.38 5.44 15.24
CA ASN A 126 3.47 5.66 14.30
C ASN A 126 3.77 7.16 14.09
N ALA A 127 4.31 7.80 15.13
CA ALA A 127 4.70 9.21 15.09
C ALA A 127 5.78 9.51 14.03
N GLY A 128 6.66 8.53 13.73
CA GLY A 128 7.68 8.66 12.69
C GLY A 128 7.06 8.74 11.29
N GLY A 129 6.11 7.85 11.00
CA GLY A 129 5.32 7.85 9.77
C GLY A 129 4.54 9.15 9.60
N LYS A 130 3.82 9.60 10.65
CA LYS A 130 3.07 10.87 10.64
C LYS A 130 3.97 12.06 10.24
N LYS A 131 5.13 12.22 10.88
CA LYS A 131 6.12 13.28 10.55
C LYS A 131 6.68 13.16 9.13
N PHE A 132 6.93 11.93 8.69
CA PHE A 132 7.38 11.66 7.32
C PHE A 132 6.35 12.15 6.29
N TYR A 133 5.07 11.83 6.49
CA TYR A 133 3.99 12.23 5.59
C TYR A 133 3.74 13.74 5.60
N GLU A 134 3.73 14.37 6.77
CA GLU A 134 3.57 15.82 6.91
C GLU A 134 4.68 16.59 6.15
N ARG A 135 5.93 16.10 6.21
CA ARG A 135 7.05 16.68 5.46
C ARG A 135 6.88 16.57 3.95
N LEU A 136 6.13 15.58 3.46
CA LEU A 136 5.74 15.46 2.05
C LEU A 136 4.54 16.34 1.68
N GLY A 137 3.99 17.10 2.63
CA GLY A 137 2.83 17.97 2.43
C GLY A 137 1.48 17.28 2.65
N ALA A 138 1.47 16.06 3.21
CA ALA A 138 0.22 15.40 3.57
C ALA A 138 -0.41 16.05 4.81
N THR A 139 -1.74 16.09 4.85
CA THR A 139 -2.51 16.58 6.00
C THR A 139 -3.44 15.47 6.51
N PRO A 140 -3.62 15.33 7.84
CA PRO A 140 -4.58 14.37 8.37
C PRO A 140 -6.02 14.80 8.06
N ASN A 141 -6.91 13.83 7.84
CA ASN A 141 -8.35 14.08 7.75
C ASN A 141 -9.00 13.78 9.11
N PRO A 142 -9.39 14.80 9.91
CA PRO A 142 -9.90 14.58 11.26
C PRO A 142 -11.39 14.23 11.32
N VAL A 143 -12.10 14.19 10.18
CA VAL A 143 -13.57 14.20 10.15
C VAL A 143 -14.18 12.80 10.21
N TRP A 144 -13.46 11.79 9.70
CA TRP A 144 -14.02 10.46 9.47
C TRP A 144 -13.34 9.42 10.35
N ILE A 145 -14.16 8.58 10.98
CA ILE A 145 -13.72 7.41 11.74
C ILE A 145 -14.11 6.18 10.93
N ASP A 146 -13.16 5.27 10.71
CA ASP A 146 -13.42 4.03 10.01
C ASP A 146 -14.29 3.11 10.87
N TYR A 147 -15.48 2.77 10.37
CA TYR A 147 -16.37 1.74 10.93
C TYR A 147 -16.37 0.53 9.99
N GLY A 148 -16.48 -0.68 10.54
CA GLY A 148 -16.50 -1.88 9.73
C GLY A 148 -17.14 -3.07 10.44
N LEU A 149 -17.74 -3.96 9.63
CA LEU A 149 -18.19 -5.28 10.05
C LEU A 149 -17.18 -6.31 9.58
N ARG A 150 -16.84 -7.26 10.45
CA ARG A 150 -15.87 -8.33 10.17
C ARG A 150 -16.37 -9.64 10.77
N GLY A 151 -15.97 -10.76 10.19
CA GLY A 151 -16.28 -12.11 10.69
C GLY A 151 -17.78 -12.32 10.94
N GLU A 152 -18.11 -12.91 12.09
CA GLU A 152 -19.49 -13.27 12.47
C GLU A 152 -20.48 -12.12 12.37
N ALA A 153 -20.07 -10.89 12.71
CA ALA A 153 -20.96 -9.72 12.65
C ALA A 153 -21.39 -9.39 11.21
N LEU A 154 -20.47 -9.54 10.25
CA LEU A 154 -20.77 -9.37 8.83
C LEU A 154 -21.68 -10.49 8.33
N GLU A 155 -21.38 -11.74 8.69
CA GLU A 155 -22.18 -12.91 8.30
C GLU A 155 -23.60 -12.85 8.87
N LYS A 156 -23.74 -12.40 10.11
CA LYS A 156 -25.03 -12.24 10.78
C LYS A 156 -25.88 -11.22 10.05
N LEU A 157 -25.34 -10.03 9.77
CA LEU A 157 -26.08 -8.99 9.04
C LEU A 157 -26.52 -9.47 7.64
N ALA A 158 -25.69 -10.26 6.95
CA ALA A 158 -26.06 -10.79 5.64
C ALA A 158 -27.25 -11.77 5.70
N LYS A 159 -27.42 -12.48 6.82
CA LYS A 159 -28.52 -13.45 7.02
C LYS A 159 -29.78 -12.78 7.56
N GLU A 160 -29.62 -11.76 8.39
CA GLU A 160 -30.70 -10.97 8.96
C GLU A 160 -31.01 -9.79 8.02
N GLN A 161 -31.73 -10.06 6.93
CA GLN A 161 -32.39 -8.98 6.19
C GLN A 161 -33.47 -8.36 7.09
N PRO A 162 -33.56 -7.03 7.21
CA PRO A 162 -34.66 -6.40 7.96
C PRO A 162 -36.03 -6.72 7.36
#